data_AF-A0A933Z9I7-F1
#
_entry.id   AF-A0A933Z9I7-F1
#
_cell.length_a   1.000
_cell.length_b   1.000
_cell.length_c   1.000
_cell.angle_alpha   90.00
_cell.angle_beta   90.00
_cell.angle_gamma   90.00
#
_symmetry.space_group_name_H-M   'P 1'
#
loop_
_entity.id
_entity.type
_entity.pdbx_description
1 polymer ?
#
loop_
_entity_poly.entity_id
_entity_poly.type
_entity_poly.pdbx_seq_one_letter_code
_entity_poly.pdbx_strand_id
1 'polypeptide(L)'
;MKTHRSLSCCLVLGSCLAVASCGASNDAQGPFGSSGSAGAGGSPPADGAAGQDSGAPDSKLDVSQGDAGSAGSQPGDASVEPATDAGSDATTEPPVCQPVQAAAPVDPWQTRVPGAGFGGIVTATTGGHNDVFLQSPAPNPDYIRVGARLDWGGSVVFFGLSANAFSNTIDANDTGRELQIALYDPTRAMQGCAWNASCQSTPTSCPNSISYLGWDPVQGGDKCGHGSPSTWSQAGDALRLTAHPLQWNPDWNKPDCSQTPCGASGVPVEVTYIIDFRFVSTHVVEVAVEITSQETIDHPSTGQEFPTLYVANGNKATDLPLLLDASGNQVSLNTPGNDGFFYDNFSSPGPWVTWQNATKDYGVALAMDQGILQWQGWRGNGQTAPYFHNVRPILSFGLKAGKSVRGISYLVLGSYSTVQAQIQSVLGSRPPFGSLDTPPAGGSASVAPGQDLPIAGWVLDTAHLGMVHVEVDNVAVLDIPVNAARADVCEAFPAYDGCPNVGFAGNLSTAGWDACPHLVRVTAKDADNNTSVLGESVVTVVP
;
A
#
# COMPACT_ATOMS: atom_id res chain seq x y z
N MET A 1 79.54 -25.38 -16.19
CA MET A 1 80.41 -26.20 -15.31
C MET A 1 80.05 -25.91 -13.85
N LYS A 2 80.12 -26.93 -12.98
CA LYS A 2 80.33 -26.93 -11.50
C LYS A 2 79.77 -25.74 -10.68
N THR A 3 78.69 -25.89 -9.90
CA THR A 3 78.59 -26.50 -8.54
C THR A 3 79.35 -25.72 -7.44
N HIS A 4 78.86 -25.51 -6.20
CA HIS A 4 78.04 -26.36 -5.31
C HIS A 4 77.32 -25.61 -4.14
N ARG A 5 76.15 -26.14 -3.70
CA ARG A 5 75.63 -26.39 -2.30
C ARG A 5 75.54 -25.21 -1.29
N SER A 6 74.65 -25.22 -0.27
CA SER A 6 73.83 -26.28 0.38
C SER A 6 72.51 -25.67 0.94
N LEU A 7 71.31 -26.27 0.73
CA LEU A 7 70.50 -27.09 1.68
C LEU A 7 70.46 -26.61 3.16
N SER A 8 69.33 -26.60 3.89
CA SER A 8 68.20 -27.58 3.97
C SER A 8 66.84 -26.86 4.25
N CYS A 9 65.64 -27.25 3.78
CA CYS A 9 64.81 -28.48 3.97
C CYS A 9 64.44 -28.76 5.45
N CYS A 10 63.19 -29.06 5.86
CA CYS A 10 62.02 -29.69 5.20
C CYS A 10 60.69 -28.87 5.40
N LEU A 11 59.58 -28.95 4.63
CA LEU A 11 58.88 -30.06 3.93
C LEU A 11 58.12 -30.98 4.94
N VAL A 12 56.82 -31.31 4.83
CA VAL A 12 56.18 -32.23 3.85
C VAL A 12 54.63 -32.27 4.00
N LEU A 13 53.92 -32.26 2.84
CA LEU A 13 52.65 -32.92 2.41
C LEU A 13 51.51 -33.31 3.40
N GLY A 14 50.23 -33.43 3.00
CA GLY A 14 49.55 -33.43 1.67
C GLY A 14 48.17 -34.10 1.81
N SER A 15 47.36 -34.45 0.78
CA SER A 15 47.43 -34.34 -0.69
C SER A 15 46.06 -34.72 -1.32
N CYS A 16 45.70 -34.12 -2.48
CA CYS A 16 44.90 -34.73 -3.59
C CYS A 16 43.41 -35.14 -3.34
N LEU A 17 42.52 -35.34 -4.34
CA LEU A 17 42.64 -35.48 -5.81
C LEU A 17 41.30 -35.09 -6.55
N ALA A 18 41.38 -34.31 -7.65
CA ALA A 18 40.69 -34.38 -8.99
C ALA A 18 39.17 -34.79 -9.17
N VAL A 19 38.47 -34.70 -10.33
CA VAL A 19 38.80 -34.73 -11.79
C VAL A 19 37.68 -34.11 -12.69
N ALA A 20 38.03 -33.51 -13.86
CA ALA A 20 37.26 -33.40 -15.15
C ALA A 20 35.93 -32.59 -15.25
N SER A 21 35.50 -32.05 -16.42
CA SER A 21 36.11 -31.87 -17.77
C SER A 21 35.43 -30.77 -18.62
N CYS A 22 36.07 -30.39 -19.74
CA CYS A 22 35.75 -29.26 -20.64
C CYS A 22 34.51 -29.41 -21.56
N GLY A 23 34.08 -28.27 -22.12
CA GLY A 23 33.28 -28.18 -23.35
C GLY A 23 33.34 -26.77 -23.98
N ALA A 24 34.14 -26.59 -25.04
CA ALA A 24 34.13 -25.42 -25.93
C ALA A 24 33.25 -25.76 -27.17
N SER A 25 32.85 -24.91 -28.12
CA SER A 25 33.00 -23.47 -28.45
C SER A 25 31.99 -23.16 -29.57
N ASN A 26 31.68 -21.90 -29.88
CA ASN A 26 31.68 -21.40 -31.26
C ASN A 26 31.48 -19.88 -31.36
N ASP A 27 32.31 -19.24 -32.17
CA ASP A 27 32.26 -17.82 -32.51
C ASP A 27 31.18 -17.47 -33.55
N ALA A 28 30.75 -16.21 -33.53
CA ALA A 28 30.33 -15.49 -34.73
C ALA A 28 30.60 -13.98 -34.57
N GLN A 29 31.69 -13.49 -35.15
CA GLN A 29 31.90 -12.04 -35.36
C GLN A 29 31.18 -11.58 -36.64
N GLY A 30 30.66 -10.35 -36.67
CA GLY A 30 30.24 -9.70 -37.92
C GLY A 30 29.67 -8.28 -37.71
N PRO A 31 29.94 -7.28 -38.59
CA PRO A 31 30.19 -5.92 -38.09
C PRO A 31 29.46 -4.76 -38.82
N PHE A 32 28.96 -3.78 -38.05
CA PHE A 32 28.73 -2.38 -38.48
C PHE A 32 28.74 -1.48 -37.21
N GLY A 33 29.20 -0.22 -37.20
CA GLY A 33 29.87 0.55 -38.25
C GLY A 33 29.46 2.02 -38.29
N SER A 34 30.12 2.90 -37.52
CA SER A 34 30.04 4.39 -37.57
C SER A 34 28.66 5.00 -37.15
N SER A 35 28.46 6.29 -36.80
CA SER A 35 29.29 7.51 -36.75
C SER A 35 28.59 8.63 -35.93
N GLY A 36 29.35 9.59 -35.38
CA GLY A 36 28.90 10.95 -35.00
C GLY A 36 28.21 11.09 -33.63
N SER A 37 28.56 11.93 -32.65
CA SER A 37 29.31 13.20 -32.49
C SER A 37 28.41 14.44 -32.25
N ALA A 38 28.83 15.26 -31.28
CA ALA A 38 28.26 16.53 -30.80
C ALA A 38 26.99 16.43 -29.91
N GLY A 39 26.82 17.25 -28.86
CA GLY A 39 27.74 18.23 -28.28
C GLY A 39 27.04 19.53 -27.82
N ALA A 40 27.48 20.07 -26.67
CA ALA A 40 26.94 21.24 -25.95
C ALA A 40 25.53 21.04 -25.30
N GLY A 41 25.22 21.55 -24.11
CA GLY A 41 26.01 22.36 -23.17
C GLY A 41 25.41 23.74 -22.92
N GLY A 42 24.84 23.98 -21.72
CA GLY A 42 24.32 25.30 -21.32
C GLY A 42 23.54 25.30 -20.00
N SER A 43 24.00 26.08 -19.02
CA SER A 43 23.35 26.40 -17.73
C SER A 43 23.97 27.68 -17.13
N PRO A 44 23.39 28.31 -16.08
CA PRO A 44 21.97 28.60 -15.84
C PRO A 44 21.77 30.15 -15.92
N PRO A 45 21.71 31.04 -14.87
CA PRO A 45 21.43 30.96 -13.41
C PRO A 45 20.24 31.84 -12.92
N ALA A 46 19.96 31.77 -11.60
CA ALA A 46 19.40 32.81 -10.71
C ALA A 46 17.90 33.23 -10.86
N ASP A 47 17.21 33.80 -9.86
CA ASP A 47 17.25 33.80 -8.37
C ASP A 47 16.01 34.60 -7.89
N GLY A 48 15.52 34.45 -6.64
CA GLY A 48 14.62 35.44 -6.02
C GLY A 48 13.59 34.91 -5.00
N ALA A 49 13.31 35.66 -3.92
CA ALA A 49 12.53 35.21 -2.76
C ALA A 49 11.65 36.29 -2.08
N ALA A 50 10.75 35.82 -1.19
CA ALA A 50 10.22 36.46 0.04
C ALA A 50 9.03 37.46 0.03
N GLY A 51 8.31 37.51 1.18
CA GLY A 51 7.18 38.38 1.56
C GLY A 51 5.83 37.61 1.68
N GLN A 52 5.12 37.39 2.80
CA GLN A 52 4.81 38.17 4.03
C GLN A 52 4.12 39.52 3.80
N ASP A 53 2.84 39.68 4.19
CA ASP A 53 2.40 40.22 5.50
C ASP A 53 0.84 40.17 5.65
N SER A 54 0.32 40.78 6.72
CA SER A 54 -0.94 40.54 7.45
C SER A 54 -2.04 41.61 7.26
N GLY A 55 -3.22 41.42 7.89
CA GLY A 55 -4.10 42.53 8.30
C GLY A 55 -5.63 42.29 8.32
N ALA A 56 -6.22 42.23 9.51
CA ALA A 56 -7.65 42.52 9.77
C ALA A 56 -7.76 43.82 10.61
N PRO A 57 -8.94 44.47 10.72
CA PRO A 57 -9.62 44.43 12.04
C PRO A 57 -11.17 44.63 12.08
N ASP A 58 -11.68 44.40 13.29
CA ASP A 58 -12.99 44.66 13.94
C ASP A 58 -13.94 45.79 13.47
N SER A 59 -15.25 45.63 13.75
CA SER A 59 -16.01 46.55 14.66
C SER A 59 -17.43 46.02 15.01
N LYS A 60 -18.12 46.66 15.97
CA LYS A 60 -19.19 46.10 16.83
C LYS A 60 -20.34 47.10 17.09
N LEU A 61 -21.49 46.59 17.58
CA LEU A 61 -22.64 47.31 18.23
C LEU A 61 -23.57 48.09 17.25
N ASP A 62 -24.90 48.15 17.46
CA ASP A 62 -25.58 48.59 18.70
C ASP A 62 -27.03 48.05 18.90
N VAL A 63 -27.64 48.34 20.06
CA VAL A 63 -29.00 47.88 20.49
C VAL A 63 -29.88 49.06 20.96
N SER A 64 -31.20 48.99 20.75
CA SER A 64 -32.15 49.95 21.36
C SER A 64 -33.49 49.32 21.79
N GLN A 65 -33.95 49.65 23.01
CA GLN A 65 -35.28 49.35 23.56
C GLN A 65 -36.06 50.64 23.91
N GLY A 66 -37.39 50.52 24.02
CA GLY A 66 -38.33 51.44 24.70
C GLY A 66 -39.76 50.89 24.53
N ASP A 67 -40.46 50.45 25.58
CA ASP A 67 -41.29 51.23 26.53
C ASP A 67 -42.49 51.98 25.90
N ALA A 68 -43.70 52.08 26.49
CA ALA A 68 -44.36 51.37 27.60
C ALA A 68 -45.85 51.82 27.72
N GLY A 69 -46.68 51.02 28.41
CA GLY A 69 -47.95 51.47 29.04
C GLY A 69 -49.27 51.20 28.28
N SER A 70 -50.46 51.06 28.89
CA SER A 70 -50.96 50.46 30.16
C SER A 70 -52.43 50.90 30.37
N ALA A 71 -53.31 49.98 30.82
CA ALA A 71 -54.68 50.17 31.39
C ALA A 71 -55.78 50.90 30.56
N GLY A 72 -57.08 50.58 30.69
CA GLY A 72 -57.77 49.53 31.46
C GLY A 72 -59.32 49.70 31.46
N SER A 73 -60.02 48.77 32.12
CA SER A 73 -61.46 48.79 32.54
C SER A 73 -62.53 48.10 31.67
N GLN A 74 -63.11 47.04 32.25
CA GLN A 74 -64.43 46.41 32.02
C GLN A 74 -65.53 47.14 32.85
N PRO A 75 -66.84 46.72 32.94
CA PRO A 75 -67.50 45.50 32.42
C PRO A 75 -68.85 45.71 31.68
N GLY A 76 -69.39 44.62 31.13
CA GLY A 76 -70.79 44.49 30.71
C GLY A 76 -71.19 43.01 30.70
N ASP A 77 -72.13 42.63 31.56
CA ASP A 77 -72.52 41.23 31.83
C ASP A 77 -73.77 40.82 31.02
N ALA A 78 -73.71 39.65 30.37
CA ALA A 78 -74.86 39.01 29.74
C ALA A 78 -74.62 37.52 29.46
N SER A 79 -75.15 36.66 30.34
CA SER A 79 -75.79 35.38 30.01
C SER A 79 -74.96 34.28 29.31
N VAL A 80 -74.51 33.30 30.11
CA VAL A 80 -74.06 31.97 29.65
C VAL A 80 -75.24 31.01 29.53
N GLU A 81 -75.26 30.19 28.47
CA GLU A 81 -75.69 28.77 28.39
C GLU A 81 -75.40 28.28 26.93
N PRO A 82 -75.15 26.98 26.70
CA PRO A 82 -73.87 26.59 26.10
C PRO A 82 -73.86 26.48 24.57
N ALA A 83 -72.84 27.08 23.96
CA ALA A 83 -72.39 26.68 22.62
C ALA A 83 -71.66 25.32 22.74
N THR A 84 -72.00 24.42 21.82
CA THR A 84 -71.48 23.05 21.73
C THR A 84 -69.96 22.96 21.80
N ASP A 85 -69.48 21.97 22.54
CA ASP A 85 -68.11 21.46 22.46
C ASP A 85 -67.80 20.97 21.05
N ALA A 86 -67.37 21.90 20.21
CA ALA A 86 -66.62 21.65 19.00
C ALA A 86 -65.15 21.85 19.35
N GLY A 87 -64.60 20.95 20.15
CA GLY A 87 -63.16 20.72 20.20
C GLY A 87 -62.68 20.59 18.76
N SER A 88 -62.01 21.65 18.27
CA SER A 88 -61.24 21.59 17.05
C SER A 88 -60.02 20.74 17.36
N ASP A 89 -60.23 19.43 17.34
CA ASP A 89 -59.19 18.46 17.10
C ASP A 89 -58.70 18.72 15.67
N ALA A 90 -57.87 19.76 15.58
CA ALA A 90 -57.06 20.04 14.42
C ALA A 90 -56.05 18.90 14.37
N THR A 91 -56.50 17.79 13.79
CA THR A 91 -55.67 16.79 13.15
C THR A 91 -54.86 17.52 12.08
N THR A 92 -53.81 18.17 12.55
CA THR A 92 -52.72 18.68 11.73
C THR A 92 -52.24 17.46 10.97
N GLU A 93 -52.55 17.44 9.68
CA GLU A 93 -52.08 16.42 8.77
C GLU A 93 -50.58 16.29 9.01
N PRO A 94 -50.07 15.09 9.34
CA PRO A 94 -48.67 14.94 9.72
C PRO A 94 -47.79 15.54 8.61
N PRO A 95 -46.72 16.26 8.96
CA PRO A 95 -45.93 17.01 7.99
C PRO A 95 -45.56 16.10 6.82
N VAL A 96 -45.79 16.58 5.60
CA VAL A 96 -45.54 15.80 4.37
C VAL A 96 -44.03 15.73 4.13
N CYS A 97 -43.38 14.87 4.90
CA CYS A 97 -41.95 14.62 4.86
C CYS A 97 -41.56 14.14 3.46
N GLN A 98 -40.49 14.73 2.92
CA GLN A 98 -39.89 14.19 1.71
C GLN A 98 -39.14 12.90 2.08
N PRO A 99 -39.19 11.86 1.22
CA PRO A 99 -38.41 10.65 1.45
C PRO A 99 -36.92 10.97 1.31
N VAL A 100 -36.16 10.70 2.36
CA VAL A 100 -34.70 10.81 2.38
C VAL A 100 -34.11 9.41 2.31
N GLN A 101 -33.04 9.25 1.52
CA GLN A 101 -32.33 7.98 1.36
C GLN A 101 -30.84 8.23 1.49
N ALA A 102 -30.19 7.48 2.39
CA ALA A 102 -28.74 7.40 2.47
C ALA A 102 -28.18 6.55 1.33
N ALA A 103 -27.01 6.94 0.81
CA ALA A 103 -26.21 6.13 -0.09
C ALA A 103 -25.87 4.76 0.56
N ALA A 104 -25.85 3.70 -0.25
CA ALA A 104 -25.44 2.38 0.23
C ALA A 104 -23.98 2.42 0.74
N PRO A 105 -23.62 1.66 1.79
CA PRO A 105 -22.26 1.62 2.28
C PRO A 105 -21.33 1.03 1.23
N VAL A 106 -20.19 1.69 1.03
CA VAL A 106 -19.11 1.23 0.14
C VAL A 106 -17.98 0.70 1.01
N ASP A 107 -17.35 -0.43 0.65
CA ASP A 107 -16.13 -0.89 1.33
C ASP A 107 -15.06 0.21 1.19
N PRO A 108 -14.54 0.80 2.29
CA PRO A 108 -13.57 1.90 2.23
C PRO A 108 -12.32 1.56 1.42
N TRP A 109 -11.99 0.27 1.27
CA TRP A 109 -10.91 -0.24 0.43
C TRP A 109 -11.08 0.02 -1.08
N GLN A 110 -12.31 0.31 -1.54
CA GLN A 110 -12.60 0.72 -2.92
C GLN A 110 -12.40 2.24 -3.14
N THR A 111 -12.26 3.02 -2.06
CA THR A 111 -11.95 4.46 -2.14
C THR A 111 -10.46 4.61 -2.44
N ARG A 112 -10.14 4.74 -3.73
CA ARG A 112 -8.79 4.82 -4.29
C ARG A 112 -8.71 5.92 -5.36
N VAL A 113 -7.51 6.20 -5.86
CA VAL A 113 -7.30 7.06 -7.04
C VAL A 113 -8.10 6.51 -8.23
N PRO A 114 -8.72 7.35 -9.07
CA PRO A 114 -9.44 6.89 -10.27
C PRO A 114 -8.55 6.08 -11.22
N GLY A 115 -9.09 5.02 -11.80
CA GLY A 115 -8.40 4.23 -12.83
C GLY A 115 -8.33 4.99 -14.15
N ALA A 116 -7.22 4.84 -14.87
CA ALA A 116 -7.03 5.38 -16.21
C ALA A 116 -7.56 4.44 -17.32
N GLY A 117 -8.17 3.32 -16.93
CA GLY A 117 -8.49 2.22 -17.84
C GLY A 117 -7.25 1.43 -18.24
N PHE A 118 -7.42 0.54 -19.23
CA PHE A 118 -6.40 -0.41 -19.65
C PHE A 118 -6.52 -0.72 -21.15
N GLY A 119 -5.41 -1.10 -21.79
CA GLY A 119 -5.37 -1.45 -23.21
C GLY A 119 -5.80 -2.89 -23.52
N GLY A 120 -5.94 -3.72 -22.49
CA GLY A 120 -6.29 -5.14 -22.60
C GLY A 120 -5.57 -6.01 -21.56
N ILE A 121 -6.04 -7.25 -21.41
CA ILE A 121 -5.33 -8.31 -20.68
C ILE A 121 -4.98 -9.40 -21.70
N VAL A 122 -3.72 -9.81 -21.75
CA VAL A 122 -3.22 -10.85 -22.67
C VAL A 122 -2.42 -11.90 -21.92
N THR A 123 -2.60 -13.17 -22.29
CA THR A 123 -1.78 -14.28 -21.77
C THR A 123 -0.71 -14.67 -22.77
N ALA A 124 0.42 -15.18 -22.28
CA ALA A 124 1.50 -15.72 -23.10
C ALA A 124 2.23 -16.86 -22.38
N THR A 125 2.96 -17.67 -23.14
CA THR A 125 3.89 -18.66 -22.57
C THR A 125 5.33 -18.20 -22.79
N THR A 126 6.02 -17.81 -21.72
CA THR A 126 7.40 -17.29 -21.77
C THR A 126 8.35 -18.25 -21.09
N GLY A 127 9.33 -18.79 -21.83
CA GLY A 127 10.34 -19.69 -21.25
C GLY A 127 9.77 -21.02 -20.68
N GLY A 128 8.55 -21.39 -21.05
CA GLY A 128 7.83 -22.54 -20.49
C GLY A 128 6.83 -22.19 -19.37
N HIS A 129 6.79 -20.93 -18.94
CA HIS A 129 5.88 -20.43 -17.90
C HIS A 129 4.65 -19.74 -18.48
N ASN A 130 3.56 -19.74 -17.72
CA ASN A 130 2.31 -19.05 -18.04
C ASN A 130 2.30 -17.64 -17.44
N ASP A 131 2.38 -16.63 -18.30
CA ASP A 131 2.36 -15.22 -17.91
C ASP A 131 1.02 -14.55 -18.32
N VAL A 132 0.53 -13.64 -17.50
CA VAL A 132 -0.60 -12.75 -17.80
C VAL A 132 -0.14 -11.29 -17.73
N PHE A 133 -0.49 -10.49 -18.73
CA PHE A 133 -0.08 -9.10 -18.85
C PHE A 133 -1.29 -8.16 -18.88
N LEU A 134 -1.24 -7.10 -18.08
CA LEU A 134 -2.13 -5.95 -18.19
C LEU A 134 -1.43 -4.86 -19.01
N GLN A 135 -2.09 -4.37 -20.06
CA GLN A 135 -1.56 -3.34 -20.94
C GLN A 135 -2.04 -1.95 -20.50
N SER A 136 -1.15 -0.95 -20.57
CA SER A 136 -1.49 0.45 -20.28
C SER A 136 -2.58 0.99 -21.22
N PRO A 137 -3.36 2.01 -20.82
CA PRO A 137 -4.41 2.63 -21.64
C PRO A 137 -3.87 3.47 -22.83
N ALA A 138 -2.63 3.27 -23.24
CA ALA A 138 -2.02 4.02 -24.35
C ALA A 138 -2.69 3.67 -25.70
N PRO A 139 -2.89 4.65 -26.61
CA PRO A 139 -3.31 4.36 -27.98
C PRO A 139 -2.31 3.52 -28.78
N ASN A 140 -1.06 3.44 -28.32
CA ASN A 140 -0.02 2.60 -28.88
C ASN A 140 0.07 1.28 -28.08
N PRO A 141 -0.22 0.10 -28.69
CA PRO A 141 -0.13 -1.19 -28.00
C PRO A 141 1.28 -1.52 -27.47
N ASP A 142 2.31 -0.87 -28.05
CA ASP A 142 3.72 -1.11 -27.72
C ASP A 142 4.19 -0.39 -26.44
N TYR A 143 3.35 0.46 -25.81
CA TYR A 143 3.80 1.47 -24.85
C TYR A 143 4.28 0.91 -23.50
N ILE A 144 3.40 0.52 -22.58
CA ILE A 144 3.76 -0.04 -21.27
C ILE A 144 2.83 -1.21 -20.92
N ARG A 145 3.36 -2.25 -20.27
CA ARG A 145 2.60 -3.33 -19.63
C ARG A 145 3.27 -3.82 -18.34
N VAL A 146 2.46 -4.34 -17.43
CA VAL A 146 2.89 -5.15 -16.28
C VAL A 146 2.54 -6.61 -16.56
N GLY A 147 3.41 -7.54 -16.18
CA GLY A 147 3.25 -8.98 -16.41
C GLY A 147 3.51 -9.81 -15.17
N ALA A 148 2.57 -10.68 -14.84
CA ALA A 148 2.60 -11.57 -13.69
C ALA A 148 2.71 -13.04 -14.12
N ARG A 149 3.51 -13.83 -13.41
CA ARG A 149 3.73 -15.26 -13.71
C ARG A 149 2.81 -16.13 -12.85
N LEU A 150 1.86 -16.79 -13.50
CA LEU A 150 0.83 -17.58 -12.83
C LEU A 150 1.39 -18.81 -12.11
N ASP A 151 2.47 -19.39 -12.64
CA ASP A 151 3.13 -20.53 -12.01
C ASP A 151 3.92 -20.14 -10.74
N TRP A 152 4.18 -18.85 -10.51
CA TRP A 152 4.97 -18.29 -9.40
C TRP A 152 4.10 -17.36 -8.54
N GLY A 153 2.92 -17.82 -8.14
CA GLY A 153 1.98 -17.07 -7.28
C GLY A 153 1.49 -15.75 -7.87
N GLY A 154 1.58 -15.57 -9.18
CA GLY A 154 1.28 -14.28 -9.80
C GLY A 154 2.30 -13.18 -9.49
N SER A 155 3.55 -13.54 -9.15
CA SER A 155 4.62 -12.57 -8.94
C SER A 155 4.86 -11.74 -10.21
N VAL A 156 5.17 -10.46 -10.06
CA VAL A 156 5.37 -9.58 -11.23
C VAL A 156 6.77 -9.82 -11.79
N VAL A 157 6.85 -10.54 -12.90
CA VAL A 157 8.08 -10.87 -13.64
C VAL A 157 8.41 -9.86 -14.74
N PHE A 158 7.48 -8.94 -15.08
CA PHE A 158 7.70 -7.95 -16.12
C PHE A 158 7.09 -6.60 -15.77
N PHE A 159 7.87 -5.53 -15.92
CA PHE A 159 7.34 -4.18 -16.05
C PHE A 159 8.23 -3.41 -17.02
N GLY A 160 7.64 -2.85 -18.08
CA GLY A 160 8.41 -2.30 -19.20
C GLY A 160 7.57 -2.04 -20.44
N LEU A 161 8.24 -1.75 -21.55
CA LEU A 161 7.63 -1.48 -22.84
C LEU A 161 7.09 -2.76 -23.49
N SER A 162 5.84 -2.75 -23.94
CA SER A 162 5.13 -3.96 -24.40
C SER A 162 5.82 -4.68 -25.56
N ALA A 163 6.38 -3.93 -26.51
CA ALA A 163 7.05 -4.47 -27.70
C ALA A 163 8.53 -4.80 -27.50
N ASN A 164 9.14 -4.44 -26.37
CA ASN A 164 10.57 -4.62 -26.13
C ASN A 164 10.84 -5.42 -24.85
N ALA A 165 11.07 -6.72 -24.99
CA ALA A 165 11.40 -7.59 -23.86
C ALA A 165 12.65 -7.15 -23.06
N PHE A 166 13.63 -6.50 -23.71
CA PHE A 166 14.85 -5.99 -23.05
C PHE A 166 14.60 -4.78 -22.15
N SER A 167 13.43 -4.13 -22.29
CA SER A 167 13.04 -2.98 -21.46
C SER A 167 12.49 -3.37 -20.08
N ASN A 168 12.42 -4.67 -19.77
CA ASN A 168 12.00 -5.12 -18.44
C ASN A 168 12.92 -4.52 -17.36
N THR A 169 12.32 -4.00 -16.29
CA THR A 169 13.03 -3.49 -15.12
C THR A 169 13.11 -4.49 -13.97
N ILE A 170 12.28 -5.55 -13.99
CA ILE A 170 12.14 -6.51 -12.89
C ILE A 170 13.12 -7.67 -13.09
N ASP A 171 13.78 -8.15 -12.01
CA ASP A 171 14.43 -9.47 -12.06
C ASP A 171 13.34 -10.56 -12.13
N ALA A 172 13.62 -11.66 -12.82
CA ALA A 172 12.63 -12.69 -13.15
C ALA A 172 13.28 -14.07 -13.34
N ASN A 173 14.35 -14.32 -12.60
CA ASN A 173 15.25 -15.44 -12.84
C ASN A 173 14.93 -16.70 -12.00
N ASP A 174 14.18 -16.59 -10.89
CA ASP A 174 13.55 -17.70 -10.14
C ASP A 174 12.36 -17.22 -9.28
N THR A 175 11.77 -18.13 -8.50
CA THR A 175 10.59 -18.01 -7.63
C THR A 175 10.78 -17.14 -6.36
N GLY A 176 11.80 -16.28 -6.31
CA GLY A 176 12.12 -15.51 -5.09
C GLY A 176 12.78 -14.15 -5.34
N ARG A 177 12.72 -13.63 -6.57
CA ARG A 177 13.41 -12.39 -7.01
C ARG A 177 12.60 -11.58 -8.03
N GLU A 178 11.32 -11.39 -7.74
CA GLU A 178 10.34 -10.60 -8.52
C GLU A 178 9.79 -9.43 -7.67
N LEU A 179 8.92 -8.55 -8.18
CA LEU A 179 8.08 -7.77 -7.25
C LEU A 179 7.06 -8.72 -6.62
N GLN A 180 7.19 -8.94 -5.31
CA GLN A 180 6.41 -9.94 -4.58
C GLN A 180 6.22 -9.63 -3.09
N ILE A 181 5.42 -10.48 -2.44
CA ILE A 181 5.18 -10.51 -1.00
C ILE A 181 5.89 -11.71 -0.35
N ALA A 182 6.53 -11.47 0.80
CA ALA A 182 6.97 -12.50 1.74
C ALA A 182 6.64 -12.05 3.17
N LEU A 183 6.09 -12.96 3.99
CA LEU A 183 5.65 -12.65 5.35
C LEU A 183 6.46 -13.44 6.38
N TYR A 184 6.81 -12.81 7.49
CA TYR A 184 7.56 -13.42 8.57
C TYR A 184 6.76 -13.41 9.87
N ASP A 185 7.03 -14.40 10.71
CA ASP A 185 6.62 -14.47 12.11
C ASP A 185 7.87 -14.27 13.00
N PRO A 186 7.96 -13.22 13.83
CA PRO A 186 9.15 -12.97 14.67
C PRO A 186 9.35 -14.03 15.76
N THR A 187 8.34 -14.87 16.03
CA THR A 187 8.46 -16.04 16.90
C THR A 187 9.13 -17.23 16.22
N ARG A 188 9.23 -17.21 14.89
CA ARG A 188 9.73 -18.34 14.08
C ARG A 188 10.81 -17.96 13.06
N ALA A 189 11.09 -16.67 12.86
CA ALA A 189 12.12 -16.19 11.93
C ALA A 189 13.55 -16.53 12.39
N MET A 190 14.42 -16.93 11.46
CA MET A 190 15.88 -17.07 11.62
C MET A 190 16.32 -17.89 12.85
N GLN A 191 15.79 -19.11 12.97
CA GLN A 191 15.99 -19.96 14.14
C GLN A 191 17.14 -20.96 13.93
N GLY A 192 17.74 -21.51 15.00
CA GLY A 192 18.63 -22.67 14.88
C GLY A 192 17.86 -23.95 14.52
N CYS A 193 16.59 -23.98 14.90
CA CYS A 193 15.56 -24.93 14.53
C CYS A 193 14.21 -24.21 14.53
N ALA A 194 13.60 -24.10 13.36
CA ALA A 194 12.36 -23.35 13.12
C ALA A 194 11.15 -23.93 13.86
N TRP A 195 11.06 -25.27 13.94
CA TRP A 195 9.91 -26.00 14.50
C TRP A 195 9.54 -25.55 15.93
N ASN A 196 10.54 -25.41 16.79
CA ASN A 196 10.36 -25.17 18.23
C ASN A 196 10.75 -23.76 18.68
N ALA A 197 10.93 -22.80 17.75
CA ALA A 197 11.38 -21.45 18.07
C ALA A 197 12.62 -21.42 18.99
N SER A 198 13.57 -22.31 18.72
CA SER A 198 14.74 -22.56 19.57
C SER A 198 15.57 -21.31 19.89
N CYS A 199 15.63 -20.30 19.02
CA CYS A 199 16.35 -19.06 19.27
C CYS A 199 15.63 -18.08 20.20
N GLN A 200 14.31 -18.22 20.38
CA GLN A 200 13.60 -17.48 21.43
C GLN A 200 13.76 -18.13 22.81
N SER A 201 13.82 -19.46 22.86
CA SER A 201 13.80 -20.24 24.10
C SER A 201 15.18 -20.66 24.61
N THR A 202 16.18 -20.76 23.72
CA THR A 202 17.52 -21.27 24.00
C THR A 202 18.58 -20.38 23.32
N PRO A 203 19.33 -19.56 24.07
CA PRO A 203 20.39 -18.71 23.51
C PRO A 203 21.52 -19.55 22.90
N THR A 204 21.45 -19.75 21.58
CA THR A 204 22.45 -20.46 20.77
C THR A 204 23.00 -19.52 19.71
N SER A 205 24.04 -19.96 18.98
CA SER A 205 24.53 -19.24 17.80
C SER A 205 23.54 -19.38 16.64
N CYS A 206 22.45 -18.62 16.70
CA CYS A 206 21.39 -18.59 15.71
C CYS A 206 21.93 -18.11 14.35
N PRO A 207 22.03 -18.98 13.34
CA PRO A 207 22.56 -18.57 12.05
C PRO A 207 21.52 -17.70 11.34
N ASN A 208 21.89 -16.44 11.05
CA ASN A 208 21.10 -15.61 10.15
C ASN A 208 21.21 -16.17 8.73
N SER A 209 20.31 -17.09 8.38
CA SER A 209 20.27 -17.76 7.09
C SER A 209 18.84 -18.12 6.71
N ILE A 210 18.51 -17.86 5.44
CA ILE A 210 17.24 -18.24 4.82
C ILE A 210 16.96 -19.75 4.88
N SER A 211 18.00 -20.57 5.09
CA SER A 211 17.84 -22.02 5.24
C SER A 211 17.01 -22.43 6.44
N TYR A 212 16.96 -21.61 7.51
CA TYR A 212 16.25 -21.89 8.76
C TYR A 212 15.16 -20.87 9.08
N LEU A 213 14.55 -20.28 8.05
CA LEU A 213 13.32 -19.51 8.20
C LEU A 213 12.17 -20.44 8.66
N GLY A 214 11.28 -19.86 9.45
CA GLY A 214 10.16 -20.55 10.09
C GLY A 214 8.91 -20.49 9.25
N TRP A 215 7.82 -20.00 9.84
CA TRP A 215 6.66 -19.55 9.06
C TRP A 215 7.12 -18.37 8.21
N ASP A 216 7.16 -18.61 6.91
CA ASP A 216 7.63 -17.72 5.85
C ASP A 216 6.85 -17.99 4.54
N PRO A 217 5.57 -17.58 4.45
CA PRO A 217 4.78 -17.70 3.23
C PRO A 217 5.29 -16.69 2.19
N VAL A 218 5.72 -17.21 1.04
CA VAL A 218 6.27 -16.43 -0.07
C VAL A 218 5.38 -16.56 -1.30
N GLN A 219 5.11 -15.42 -1.95
CA GLN A 219 4.29 -15.37 -3.15
C GLN A 219 4.93 -16.16 -4.30
N GLY A 220 6.18 -15.90 -4.67
CA GLY A 220 6.84 -16.52 -5.82
C GLY A 220 6.91 -18.05 -5.74
N GLY A 221 7.21 -18.61 -4.56
CA GLY A 221 7.32 -20.05 -4.35
C GLY A 221 8.26 -20.41 -3.21
N ASP A 222 8.80 -21.63 -3.23
CA ASP A 222 9.76 -22.12 -2.26
C ASP A 222 11.22 -22.10 -2.73
N LYS A 223 12.16 -22.32 -1.80
CA LYS A 223 13.62 -22.38 -2.06
C LYS A 223 14.05 -23.57 -2.93
N CYS A 224 13.12 -24.44 -3.31
CA CYS A 224 13.35 -25.60 -4.17
C CYS A 224 12.86 -25.37 -5.61
N GLY A 225 12.29 -24.20 -5.90
CA GLY A 225 11.78 -23.84 -7.22
C GLY A 225 10.36 -24.33 -7.51
N HIS A 226 9.63 -24.80 -6.49
CA HIS A 226 8.19 -24.98 -6.63
C HIS A 226 7.53 -23.60 -6.52
N GLY A 227 6.92 -23.13 -7.61
CA GLY A 227 6.19 -21.87 -7.58
C GLY A 227 4.81 -22.01 -6.94
N SER A 228 4.34 -20.94 -6.30
CA SER A 228 3.04 -20.97 -5.62
C SER A 228 1.88 -21.03 -6.62
N PRO A 229 0.79 -21.78 -6.35
CA PRO A 229 -0.38 -21.78 -7.21
C PRO A 229 -1.10 -20.41 -7.19
N SER A 230 -1.53 -19.96 -8.37
CA SER A 230 -2.39 -18.79 -8.51
C SER A 230 -3.45 -18.94 -9.59
N THR A 231 -4.45 -18.06 -9.54
CA THR A 231 -5.48 -17.87 -10.58
C THR A 231 -5.63 -16.38 -10.87
N TRP A 232 -6.24 -16.04 -12.01
CA TRP A 232 -6.51 -14.65 -12.37
C TRP A 232 -7.92 -14.44 -12.91
N SER A 233 -8.40 -13.20 -12.79
CA SER A 233 -9.65 -12.73 -13.39
C SER A 233 -9.55 -11.23 -13.72
N GLN A 234 -10.50 -10.72 -14.52
CA GLN A 234 -10.64 -9.29 -14.75
C GLN A 234 -11.66 -8.72 -13.75
N ALA A 235 -11.30 -7.65 -13.04
CA ALA A 235 -12.16 -6.95 -12.09
C ALA A 235 -12.28 -5.47 -12.52
N GLY A 236 -13.27 -5.16 -13.37
CA GLY A 236 -13.40 -3.83 -13.97
C GLY A 236 -12.26 -3.56 -14.96
N ASP A 237 -11.42 -2.57 -14.66
CA ASP A 237 -10.18 -2.26 -15.38
C ASP A 237 -8.91 -2.88 -14.74
N ALA A 238 -9.06 -3.62 -13.64
CA ALA A 238 -7.97 -4.31 -12.96
C ALA A 238 -7.78 -5.76 -13.44
N LEU A 239 -6.53 -6.19 -13.48
CA LEU A 239 -6.14 -7.59 -13.46
C LEU A 239 -6.07 -8.04 -11.99
N ARG A 240 -6.99 -8.92 -11.57
CA ARG A 240 -7.02 -9.50 -10.23
C ARG A 240 -6.34 -10.87 -10.22
N LEU A 241 -5.35 -11.04 -9.35
CA LEU A 241 -4.73 -12.33 -9.04
C LEU A 241 -5.21 -12.83 -7.68
N THR A 242 -5.39 -14.13 -7.55
CA THR A 242 -5.56 -14.83 -6.27
C THR A 242 -4.46 -15.87 -6.17
N ALA A 243 -3.59 -15.74 -5.16
CA ALA A 243 -2.45 -16.63 -4.93
C ALA A 243 -2.52 -17.28 -3.55
N HIS A 244 -2.03 -18.52 -3.47
CA HIS A 244 -1.91 -19.27 -2.22
C HIS A 244 -0.42 -19.59 -2.01
N PRO A 245 0.28 -18.86 -1.13
CA PRO A 245 1.72 -18.94 -0.99
C PRO A 245 2.18 -20.31 -0.46
N LEU A 246 3.41 -20.67 -0.82
CA LEU A 246 4.15 -21.79 -0.24
C LEU A 246 5.07 -21.27 0.87
N GLN A 247 5.42 -22.15 1.81
CA GLN A 247 6.50 -21.89 2.76
C GLN A 247 7.84 -21.88 2.02
N TRP A 248 8.60 -20.78 2.13
CA TRP A 248 9.94 -20.68 1.55
C TRP A 248 10.85 -21.83 1.99
N ASN A 249 10.71 -22.24 3.24
CA ASN A 249 11.38 -23.40 3.82
C ASN A 249 10.36 -24.55 4.07
N PRO A 250 10.25 -25.54 3.16
CA PRO A 250 9.38 -26.70 3.37
C PRO A 250 9.65 -27.48 4.67
N ASP A 251 10.87 -27.37 5.21
CA ASP A 251 11.33 -28.10 6.40
C ASP A 251 11.17 -27.31 7.71
N TRP A 252 10.50 -26.15 7.68
CA TRP A 252 10.37 -25.26 8.83
C TRP A 252 9.79 -25.94 10.08
N ASN A 253 8.94 -26.96 9.91
CA ASN A 253 8.24 -27.65 10.98
C ASN A 253 8.83 -29.03 11.36
N LYS A 254 10.03 -29.40 10.88
CA LYS A 254 10.62 -30.71 11.21
C LYS A 254 11.11 -30.80 12.66
N PRO A 255 10.61 -31.74 13.49
CA PRO A 255 10.98 -31.82 14.90
C PRO A 255 12.42 -32.23 15.19
N ASP A 256 13.09 -32.88 14.24
CA ASP A 256 14.50 -33.25 14.31
C ASP A 256 15.44 -32.16 13.78
N CYS A 257 14.87 -31.02 13.36
CA CYS A 257 15.57 -29.86 12.79
C CYS A 257 16.36 -30.17 11.49
N SER A 258 16.09 -31.32 10.85
CA SER A 258 16.75 -31.70 9.59
C SER A 258 16.37 -30.73 8.45
N GLN A 259 17.33 -30.49 7.56
CA GLN A 259 17.17 -29.62 6.39
C GLN A 259 17.49 -30.43 5.13
N THR A 260 16.48 -31.19 4.68
CA THR A 260 16.43 -31.96 3.43
C THR A 260 15.24 -31.45 2.61
N PRO A 261 15.27 -30.18 2.16
CA PRO A 261 14.05 -29.38 1.97
C PRO A 261 13.27 -29.66 0.69
N CYS A 262 13.89 -30.30 -0.31
CA CYS A 262 13.28 -30.45 -1.62
C CYS A 262 12.62 -31.83 -1.75
N GLY A 263 11.38 -31.90 -1.26
CA GLY A 263 10.44 -32.96 -1.60
C GLY A 263 9.92 -32.84 -3.03
N ALA A 264 8.90 -33.64 -3.38
CA ALA A 264 8.29 -33.62 -4.71
C ALA A 264 7.26 -32.48 -4.93
N SER A 265 7.00 -31.68 -3.89
CA SER A 265 6.06 -30.56 -3.89
C SER A 265 6.41 -29.59 -2.76
N GLY A 266 6.09 -28.31 -2.94
CA GLY A 266 6.15 -27.32 -1.87
C GLY A 266 5.09 -27.56 -0.78
N VAL A 267 5.19 -26.78 0.30
CA VAL A 267 4.29 -26.84 1.47
C VAL A 267 3.37 -25.62 1.47
N PRO A 268 2.05 -25.78 1.25
CA PRO A 268 1.11 -24.66 1.29
C PRO A 268 1.01 -24.00 2.66
N VAL A 269 0.57 -22.74 2.67
CA VAL A 269 0.10 -22.03 3.85
C VAL A 269 -1.37 -21.71 3.68
N GLU A 270 -2.14 -21.80 4.77
CA GLU A 270 -3.55 -21.40 4.81
C GLU A 270 -3.67 -19.87 4.90
N VAL A 271 -3.09 -19.19 3.91
CA VAL A 271 -3.13 -17.75 3.68
C VAL A 271 -3.52 -17.54 2.21
N THR A 272 -4.23 -16.46 1.91
CA THR A 272 -4.61 -16.10 0.55
C THR A 272 -4.21 -14.66 0.28
N TYR A 273 -3.57 -14.42 -0.86
CA TYR A 273 -3.27 -13.08 -1.36
C TYR A 273 -4.22 -12.75 -2.52
N ILE A 274 -4.97 -11.67 -2.41
CA ILE A 274 -5.73 -11.06 -3.51
C ILE A 274 -4.98 -9.79 -3.93
N ILE A 275 -4.58 -9.72 -5.19
CA ILE A 275 -3.75 -8.62 -5.71
C ILE A 275 -4.43 -8.03 -6.94
N ASP A 276 -4.79 -6.76 -6.88
CA ASP A 276 -5.30 -5.99 -8.02
C ASP A 276 -4.17 -5.16 -8.64
N PHE A 277 -3.91 -5.39 -9.93
CA PHE A 277 -3.09 -4.52 -10.76
C PHE A 277 -4.00 -3.64 -11.61
N ARG A 278 -3.85 -2.32 -11.50
CA ARG A 278 -4.68 -1.34 -12.24
C ARG A 278 -3.85 -0.15 -12.68
N PHE A 279 -3.97 0.28 -13.93
CA PHE A 279 -3.33 1.52 -14.37
C PHE A 279 -4.11 2.74 -13.85
N VAL A 280 -3.46 3.61 -13.09
CA VAL A 280 -4.01 4.92 -12.67
C VAL A 280 -3.42 6.07 -13.51
N SER A 281 -2.38 5.78 -14.29
CA SER A 281 -1.97 6.58 -15.45
C SER A 281 -1.34 5.64 -16.49
N THR A 282 -0.84 6.15 -17.61
CA THR A 282 -0.10 5.32 -18.57
C THR A 282 1.22 4.76 -17.99
N HIS A 283 1.80 5.43 -16.99
CA HIS A 283 3.10 5.09 -16.39
C HIS A 283 3.00 4.42 -15.01
N VAL A 284 1.85 4.52 -14.34
CA VAL A 284 1.65 4.09 -12.95
C VAL A 284 0.68 2.91 -12.91
N VAL A 285 1.15 1.81 -12.31
CA VAL A 285 0.32 0.67 -11.90
C VAL A 285 0.11 0.75 -10.39
N GLU A 286 -1.14 0.89 -9.97
CA GLU A 286 -1.60 0.57 -8.61
C GLU A 286 -1.49 -0.94 -8.40
N VAL A 287 -0.82 -1.33 -7.32
CA VAL A 287 -0.72 -2.71 -6.81
C VAL A 287 -1.37 -2.70 -5.44
N ALA A 288 -2.65 -3.08 -5.41
CA ALA A 288 -3.45 -3.12 -4.19
C ALA A 288 -3.59 -4.57 -3.71
N VAL A 289 -3.18 -4.82 -2.48
CA VAL A 289 -3.06 -6.17 -1.91
C VAL A 289 -3.99 -6.33 -0.71
N GLU A 290 -4.74 -7.42 -0.68
CA GLU A 290 -5.34 -7.96 0.54
C GLU A 290 -4.72 -9.34 0.85
N ILE A 291 -4.16 -9.49 2.05
CA ILE A 291 -3.72 -10.75 2.63
C ILE A 291 -4.78 -11.18 3.62
N THR A 292 -5.33 -12.39 3.50
CA THR A 292 -6.23 -12.98 4.51
C THR A 292 -5.60 -14.24 5.08
N SER A 293 -5.56 -14.38 6.40
CA SER A 293 -5.24 -15.66 7.06
C SER A 293 -6.49 -16.54 7.18
N GLN A 294 -6.36 -17.80 6.79
CA GLN A 294 -7.30 -18.90 7.07
C GLN A 294 -6.81 -19.77 8.25
N GLU A 295 -5.67 -19.42 8.86
CA GLU A 295 -5.09 -20.13 10.02
C GLU A 295 -5.83 -19.82 11.32
N THR A 296 -5.60 -20.69 12.32
CA THR A 296 -6.15 -20.57 13.69
C THR A 296 -5.17 -19.96 14.69
N ILE A 297 -4.03 -19.45 14.22
CA ILE A 297 -2.95 -18.86 15.02
C ILE A 297 -2.71 -17.40 14.63
N ASP A 298 -2.29 -16.59 15.60
CA ASP A 298 -1.86 -15.21 15.37
C ASP A 298 -0.35 -15.16 15.11
N HIS A 299 0.07 -14.41 14.09
CA HIS A 299 1.45 -14.08 13.82
C HIS A 299 1.75 -12.65 14.32
N PRO A 300 2.65 -12.47 15.31
CA PRO A 300 2.95 -11.15 15.86
C PRO A 300 3.61 -10.19 14.85
N SER A 301 3.52 -8.89 15.13
CA SER A 301 4.06 -7.86 14.22
C SER A 301 5.58 -7.92 14.07
N THR A 302 6.04 -7.89 12.83
CA THR A 302 7.45 -7.77 12.42
C THR A 302 7.52 -7.02 11.08
N GLY A 303 8.72 -6.60 10.67
CA GLY A 303 8.95 -6.07 9.34
C GLY A 303 8.68 -7.12 8.27
N GLN A 304 7.89 -6.79 7.25
CA GLN A 304 7.42 -7.69 6.18
C GLN A 304 7.99 -7.27 4.81
N GLU A 305 8.09 -8.21 3.86
CA GLU A 305 8.30 -7.87 2.45
C GLU A 305 6.94 -7.56 1.82
N PHE A 306 6.55 -6.29 1.83
CA PHE A 306 5.22 -5.88 1.36
C PHE A 306 5.25 -4.54 0.61
N PRO A 307 5.42 -4.59 -0.73
CA PRO A 307 6.17 -5.61 -1.46
C PRO A 307 7.68 -5.30 -1.45
N THR A 308 8.52 -6.30 -1.77
CA THR A 308 9.92 -6.02 -2.16
C THR A 308 10.02 -5.91 -3.67
N LEU A 309 10.66 -4.86 -4.17
CA LEU A 309 10.96 -4.68 -5.59
C LEU A 309 12.37 -5.18 -5.91
N TYR A 310 12.48 -6.27 -6.65
CA TYR A 310 13.73 -6.79 -7.21
C TYR A 310 13.91 -6.28 -8.66
N VAL A 311 15.10 -5.74 -8.97
CA VAL A 311 15.44 -5.21 -10.29
C VAL A 311 16.67 -5.90 -10.87
N ALA A 312 16.72 -6.00 -12.19
CA ALA A 312 17.83 -6.63 -12.90
C ALA A 312 19.14 -5.87 -12.72
N ASN A 313 20.23 -6.62 -12.50
CA ASN A 313 21.61 -6.14 -12.51
C ASN A 313 22.39 -7.02 -13.50
N GLY A 314 23.05 -6.40 -14.49
CA GLY A 314 24.00 -7.06 -15.40
C GLY A 314 23.50 -8.19 -16.31
N ASN A 315 22.22 -8.58 -16.29
CA ASN A 315 21.70 -9.76 -17.01
C ASN A 315 20.49 -9.47 -17.91
N LYS A 316 20.68 -9.54 -19.24
CA LYS A 316 19.66 -9.63 -20.33
C LYS A 316 18.49 -8.62 -20.36
N ALA A 317 18.34 -7.76 -19.37
CA ALA A 317 17.31 -6.75 -19.21
C ALA A 317 17.96 -5.37 -19.04
N THR A 318 17.18 -4.34 -18.71
CA THR A 318 17.75 -2.99 -18.52
C THR A 318 18.44 -2.91 -17.17
N ASP A 319 19.72 -2.54 -17.17
CA ASP A 319 20.55 -2.41 -15.97
C ASP A 319 20.21 -1.12 -15.20
N LEU A 320 19.87 -1.26 -13.91
CA LEU A 320 19.42 -0.16 -13.06
C LEU A 320 20.31 0.00 -11.80
N PRO A 321 21.55 0.50 -11.94
CA PRO A 321 22.53 0.55 -10.85
C PRO A 321 22.31 1.70 -9.84
N LEU A 322 21.40 2.66 -10.12
CA LEU A 322 21.21 3.85 -9.27
C LEU A 322 19.92 3.75 -8.45
N LEU A 323 20.03 3.43 -7.16
CA LEU A 323 18.95 3.67 -6.20
C LEU A 323 18.93 5.17 -5.84
N LEU A 324 17.80 5.83 -6.09
CA LEU A 324 17.58 7.23 -5.79
C LEU A 324 16.45 7.40 -4.76
N ASP A 325 16.63 8.39 -3.89
CA ASP A 325 15.56 8.89 -3.01
C ASP A 325 14.56 9.79 -3.77
N ALA A 326 13.49 10.22 -3.09
CA ALA A 326 12.47 11.09 -3.66
C ALA A 326 12.96 12.50 -4.06
N SER A 327 14.17 12.91 -3.65
CA SER A 327 14.85 14.13 -4.10
C SER A 327 15.87 13.89 -5.23
N GLY A 328 16.05 12.64 -5.66
CA GLY A 328 16.94 12.26 -6.75
C GLY A 328 18.41 12.10 -6.35
N ASN A 329 18.70 12.13 -5.05
CA ASN A 329 20.02 11.83 -4.50
C ASN A 329 20.25 10.32 -4.57
N GLN A 330 21.49 9.91 -4.84
CA GLN A 330 21.83 8.49 -4.83
C GLN A 330 21.97 7.97 -3.40
N VAL A 331 21.22 6.92 -3.08
CA VAL A 331 21.31 6.20 -1.82
C VAL A 331 22.62 5.40 -1.80
N SER A 332 23.40 5.57 -0.74
CA SER A 332 24.63 4.81 -0.53
C SER A 332 24.31 3.53 0.24
N LEU A 333 24.64 2.37 -0.36
CA LEU A 333 24.48 1.05 0.26
C LEU A 333 25.89 0.46 0.48
N ASN A 334 26.39 0.51 1.70
CA ASN A 334 27.78 0.27 2.07
C ASN A 334 27.97 -0.76 3.20
N THR A 335 26.93 -1.08 3.98
CA THR A 335 27.04 -2.13 5.00
C THR A 335 27.13 -3.51 4.32
N PRO A 336 28.20 -4.30 4.55
CA PRO A 336 28.32 -5.63 3.94
C PRO A 336 27.22 -6.58 4.45
N GLY A 337 26.50 -7.20 3.50
CA GLY A 337 25.57 -8.28 3.76
C GLY A 337 26.19 -9.66 3.51
N ASN A 338 25.33 -10.66 3.33
CA ASN A 338 25.71 -12.01 2.89
C ASN A 338 26.01 -12.06 1.38
N ASP A 339 26.74 -13.10 0.95
CA ASP A 339 26.91 -13.53 -0.44
C ASP A 339 27.43 -12.47 -1.47
N GLY A 340 27.94 -11.35 -0.95
CA GLY A 340 28.43 -10.21 -1.73
C GLY A 340 27.39 -9.14 -2.03
N PHE A 341 26.28 -9.14 -1.30
CA PHE A 341 25.40 -7.98 -1.23
C PHE A 341 25.94 -6.91 -0.27
N PHE A 342 25.54 -5.67 -0.52
CA PHE A 342 25.61 -4.57 0.42
C PHE A 342 24.20 -4.06 0.65
N TYR A 343 23.87 -3.69 1.88
CA TYR A 343 22.58 -3.13 2.25
C TYR A 343 22.76 -1.87 3.08
N ASP A 344 21.70 -1.08 3.23
CA ASP A 344 21.54 -0.08 4.28
C ASP A 344 20.05 0.25 4.48
N ASN A 345 19.70 0.69 5.69
CA ASN A 345 18.41 1.33 5.97
C ASN A 345 18.57 2.84 5.75
N PHE A 346 17.57 3.48 5.15
CA PHE A 346 17.59 4.91 4.85
C PHE A 346 16.18 5.53 4.91
N SER A 347 16.13 6.85 5.05
CA SER A 347 14.89 7.62 4.90
C SER A 347 14.86 8.27 3.53
N SER A 348 13.74 8.14 2.81
CA SER A 348 13.44 8.95 1.64
C SER A 348 12.65 10.20 2.08
N PRO A 349 12.83 11.39 1.45
CA PRO A 349 12.09 12.60 1.81
C PRO A 349 10.64 12.61 1.30
N GLY A 350 10.22 11.58 0.58
CA GLY A 350 8.83 11.28 0.22
C GLY A 350 8.64 9.76 0.25
N PRO A 351 7.39 9.25 0.18
CA PRO A 351 7.09 7.84 0.42
C PRO A 351 7.35 6.96 -0.81
N TRP A 352 8.48 7.18 -1.49
CA TRP A 352 8.90 6.47 -2.68
C TRP A 352 10.40 6.50 -2.90
N VAL A 353 10.87 5.56 -3.70
CA VAL A 353 12.27 5.37 -4.14
C VAL A 353 12.29 4.85 -5.57
N THR A 354 13.40 5.00 -6.29
CA THR A 354 13.51 4.48 -7.67
C THR A 354 14.87 3.89 -7.99
N TRP A 355 14.85 2.77 -8.69
CA TRP A 355 16.02 2.21 -9.39
C TRP A 355 16.04 2.75 -10.81
N GLN A 356 17.13 3.43 -11.18
CA GLN A 356 17.31 4.11 -12.46
C GLN A 356 18.59 3.65 -13.16
N ASN A 357 18.58 3.75 -14.49
CA ASN A 357 19.79 3.61 -15.29
C ASN A 357 20.77 4.77 -15.04
N ALA A 358 22.01 4.65 -15.53
CA ALA A 358 23.06 5.63 -15.26
C ALA A 358 22.75 7.07 -15.73
N THR A 359 21.88 7.24 -16.73
CA THR A 359 21.44 8.53 -17.28
C THR A 359 20.17 9.09 -16.62
N LYS A 360 19.51 8.31 -15.75
CA LYS A 360 18.21 8.62 -15.12
C LYS A 360 17.05 8.86 -16.11
N ASP A 361 17.16 8.34 -17.32
CA ASP A 361 16.14 8.46 -18.37
C ASP A 361 15.19 7.24 -18.45
N TYR A 362 15.53 6.14 -17.77
CA TYR A 362 14.70 4.95 -17.66
C TYR A 362 14.94 4.20 -16.36
N GLY A 363 13.86 3.68 -15.77
CA GLY A 363 13.89 2.92 -14.53
C GLY A 363 12.50 2.63 -13.99
N VAL A 364 12.46 2.10 -12.78
CA VAL A 364 11.23 1.75 -12.04
C VAL A 364 11.27 2.34 -10.63
N ALA A 365 10.11 2.76 -10.14
CA ALA A 365 9.92 3.24 -8.79
C ALA A 365 8.89 2.41 -8.04
N LEU A 366 9.04 2.38 -6.71
CA LEU A 366 8.06 1.86 -5.77
C LEU A 366 7.67 3.01 -4.84
N ALA A 367 6.37 3.28 -4.74
CA ALA A 367 5.78 4.22 -3.80
C ALA A 367 4.75 3.52 -2.91
N MET A 368 4.58 3.99 -1.68
CA MET A 368 3.63 3.43 -0.70
C MET A 368 2.51 4.43 -0.40
N ASP A 369 1.26 3.97 -0.48
CA ASP A 369 0.07 4.77 -0.18
C ASP A 369 0.01 5.17 1.31
N GLN A 370 0.62 4.37 2.19
CA GLN A 370 0.66 4.61 3.64
C GLN A 370 1.67 5.68 4.09
N GLY A 371 2.30 6.42 3.16
CA GLY A 371 3.24 7.49 3.53
C GLY A 371 4.61 7.02 4.05
N ILE A 372 5.00 5.76 3.79
CA ILE A 372 6.23 5.16 4.37
C ILE A 372 7.51 5.85 3.88
N LEU A 373 8.17 6.58 4.78
CA LEU A 373 9.45 7.24 4.53
C LEU A 373 10.69 6.36 4.78
N GLN A 374 10.54 5.22 5.46
CA GLN A 374 11.66 4.34 5.83
C GLN A 374 11.82 3.17 4.85
N TRP A 375 13.03 2.96 4.36
CA TRP A 375 13.35 2.00 3.29
C TRP A 375 14.60 1.20 3.62
N GLN A 376 14.68 -0.01 3.06
CA GLN A 376 15.90 -0.80 3.05
C GLN A 376 16.23 -1.18 1.61
N GLY A 377 17.45 -0.86 1.17
CA GLY A 377 17.96 -1.20 -0.16
C GLY A 377 19.07 -2.23 -0.08
N TRP A 378 19.15 -3.11 -1.08
CA TRP A 378 20.22 -4.09 -1.26
C TRP A 378 20.79 -3.98 -2.67
N ARG A 379 22.11 -3.93 -2.80
CA ARG A 379 22.82 -4.02 -4.10
C ARG A 379 23.78 -5.20 -4.10
N GLY A 380 23.79 -5.96 -5.19
CA GLY A 380 24.82 -6.95 -5.46
C GLY A 380 26.14 -6.30 -5.87
N ASN A 381 27.27 -6.92 -5.54
CA ASN A 381 28.61 -6.43 -5.89
C ASN A 381 29.02 -6.61 -7.37
N GLY A 382 28.17 -7.21 -8.22
CA GLY A 382 28.49 -7.48 -9.62
C GLY A 382 29.47 -8.64 -9.85
N GLN A 383 29.87 -9.37 -8.79
CA GLN A 383 30.87 -10.44 -8.85
C GLN A 383 30.34 -11.77 -8.28
N THR A 384 30.04 -11.81 -6.98
CA THR A 384 29.42 -12.98 -6.32
C THR A 384 27.90 -12.81 -6.21
N ALA A 385 27.44 -11.56 -6.18
CA ALA A 385 26.05 -11.15 -6.37
C ALA A 385 25.90 -10.35 -7.68
N PRO A 386 26.00 -10.96 -8.87
CA PRO A 386 25.89 -10.28 -10.15
C PRO A 386 24.45 -10.15 -10.69
N TYR A 387 23.44 -10.67 -9.99
CA TYR A 387 22.13 -10.94 -10.60
C TYR A 387 21.09 -9.82 -10.46
N PHE A 388 20.97 -9.21 -9.26
CA PHE A 388 19.91 -8.24 -8.97
C PHE A 388 20.34 -7.15 -7.98
N HIS A 389 19.47 -6.15 -7.87
CA HIS A 389 19.36 -5.26 -6.72
C HIS A 389 17.93 -5.34 -6.17
N ASN A 390 17.66 -4.94 -4.94
CA ASN A 390 16.30 -4.83 -4.44
C ASN A 390 16.09 -3.63 -3.51
N VAL A 391 14.84 -3.25 -3.32
CA VAL A 391 14.44 -2.26 -2.30
C VAL A 391 13.05 -2.61 -1.76
N ARG A 392 12.84 -2.38 -0.46
CA ARG A 392 11.56 -2.59 0.22
C ARG A 392 11.26 -1.48 1.23
N PRO A 393 9.99 -1.13 1.47
CA PRO A 393 9.62 -0.29 2.59
C PRO A 393 9.92 -1.03 3.90
N ILE A 394 10.29 -0.30 4.95
CA ILE A 394 10.37 -0.85 6.31
C ILE A 394 8.97 -0.75 6.93
N LEU A 395 8.09 -1.65 6.49
CA LEU A 395 6.70 -1.76 6.92
C LEU A 395 6.55 -2.94 7.89
N SER A 396 5.96 -2.71 9.06
CA SER A 396 5.74 -3.77 10.07
C SER A 396 4.26 -4.01 10.35
N PHE A 397 3.83 -5.26 10.25
CA PHE A 397 2.50 -5.70 10.68
C PHE A 397 2.51 -7.17 11.09
N GLY A 398 1.49 -7.56 11.86
CA GLY A 398 1.20 -8.97 12.19
C GLY A 398 -0.01 -9.45 11.40
N LEU A 399 -0.26 -10.75 11.42
CA LEU A 399 -1.40 -11.37 10.74
C LEU A 399 -2.17 -12.24 11.74
N LYS A 400 -3.35 -11.76 12.16
CA LYS A 400 -4.20 -12.48 13.13
C LYS A 400 -5.03 -13.58 12.45
N ALA A 401 -5.35 -14.61 13.22
CA ALA A 401 -6.21 -15.72 12.82
C ALA A 401 -7.55 -15.21 12.25
N GLY A 402 -7.88 -15.62 11.03
CA GLY A 402 -9.13 -15.22 10.37
C GLY A 402 -9.27 -13.72 10.07
N LYS A 403 -8.16 -12.97 10.00
CA LYS A 403 -8.15 -11.52 9.67
C LYS A 403 -7.48 -11.23 8.35
N SER A 404 -7.81 -10.06 7.80
CA SER A 404 -7.16 -9.49 6.62
C SER A 404 -6.25 -8.32 6.96
N VAL A 405 -5.18 -8.16 6.19
CA VAL A 405 -4.32 -6.97 6.11
C VAL A 405 -4.39 -6.43 4.67
N ARG A 406 -4.53 -5.12 4.51
CA ARG A 406 -4.70 -4.43 3.23
C ARG A 406 -3.69 -3.30 3.07
N GLY A 407 -3.17 -3.11 1.86
CA GLY A 407 -2.28 -1.99 1.56
C GLY A 407 -2.02 -1.79 0.06
N ILE A 408 -1.75 -0.54 -0.31
CA ILE A 408 -1.58 -0.11 -1.71
C ILE A 408 -0.14 0.35 -1.90
N SER A 409 0.44 -0.06 -3.02
CA SER A 409 1.70 0.48 -3.52
C SER A 409 1.55 0.86 -4.99
N TYR A 410 2.46 1.67 -5.50
CA TYR A 410 2.47 2.09 -6.89
C TYR A 410 3.82 1.75 -7.54
N LEU A 411 3.76 0.98 -8.63
CA LEU A 411 4.87 0.80 -9.56
C LEU A 411 4.84 1.90 -10.61
N VAL A 412 5.95 2.61 -10.82
CA VAL A 412 6.03 3.68 -11.83
C VAL A 412 7.22 3.48 -12.76
N LEU A 413 6.98 3.45 -14.07
CA LEU A 413 8.02 3.25 -15.09
C LEU A 413 8.41 4.59 -15.75
N GLY A 414 9.71 4.84 -15.92
CA GLY A 414 10.23 5.90 -16.78
C GLY A 414 11.46 6.60 -16.23
N SER A 415 11.79 7.75 -16.83
CA SER A 415 12.83 8.65 -16.33
C SER A 415 12.56 9.11 -14.91
N TYR A 416 13.59 9.54 -14.17
CA TYR A 416 13.44 10.11 -12.84
C TYR A 416 12.41 11.27 -12.82
N SER A 417 12.41 12.15 -13.83
CA SER A 417 11.43 13.24 -13.92
C SER A 417 10.01 12.76 -14.19
N THR A 418 9.84 11.71 -14.99
CA THR A 418 8.52 11.08 -15.21
C THR A 418 8.02 10.45 -13.92
N VAL A 419 8.87 9.65 -13.27
CA VAL A 419 8.58 9.00 -11.98
C VAL A 419 8.14 10.03 -10.94
N GLN A 420 8.92 11.09 -10.74
CA GLN A 420 8.63 12.14 -9.76
C GLN A 420 7.27 12.80 -10.02
N ALA A 421 7.02 13.26 -11.25
CA ALA A 421 5.77 13.94 -11.60
C ALA A 421 4.54 13.02 -11.48
N GLN A 422 4.68 11.74 -11.86
CA GLN A 422 3.61 10.75 -11.80
C GLN A 422 3.27 10.37 -10.35
N ILE A 423 4.27 10.16 -9.49
CA ILE A 423 4.04 9.85 -8.07
C ILE A 423 3.44 11.05 -7.34
N GLN A 424 3.93 12.26 -7.59
CA GLN A 424 3.34 13.49 -7.04
C GLN A 424 1.87 13.64 -7.45
N SER A 425 1.54 13.38 -8.72
CA SER A 425 0.16 13.43 -9.20
C SER A 425 -0.74 12.38 -8.55
N VAL A 426 -0.25 11.16 -8.33
CA VAL A 426 -1.06 10.07 -7.76
C VAL A 426 -1.28 10.30 -6.27
N LEU A 427 -0.21 10.53 -5.49
CA LEU A 427 -0.31 10.69 -4.04
C LEU A 427 -1.05 11.97 -3.65
N GLY A 428 -0.81 13.10 -4.32
CA GLY A 428 -1.56 14.35 -4.07
C GLY A 428 -3.01 14.32 -4.57
N SER A 429 -3.45 13.24 -5.23
CA SER A 429 -4.85 13.01 -5.65
C SER A 429 -5.55 11.89 -4.86
N ARG A 430 -4.88 11.37 -3.83
CA ARG A 430 -5.39 10.27 -3.02
C ARG A 430 -6.47 10.79 -2.08
N PRO A 431 -7.75 10.38 -2.21
CA PRO A 431 -8.75 10.80 -1.25
C PRO A 431 -8.56 10.07 0.08
N PRO A 432 -8.85 10.75 1.22
CA PRO A 432 -9.17 10.11 2.48
C PRO A 432 -10.16 8.95 2.32
N PHE A 433 -10.05 7.92 3.15
CA PHE A 433 -10.99 6.79 3.15
C PHE A 433 -11.29 6.33 4.57
N GLY A 434 -12.51 5.85 4.79
CA GLY A 434 -12.97 5.50 6.12
C GLY A 434 -14.44 5.10 6.14
N SER A 435 -14.99 4.92 7.34
CA SER A 435 -16.35 4.45 7.57
C SER A 435 -17.03 5.26 8.66
N LEU A 436 -18.30 5.58 8.43
CA LEU A 436 -19.25 5.95 9.48
C LEU A 436 -19.84 4.67 10.10
N ASP A 437 -19.44 4.36 11.32
CA ASP A 437 -19.83 3.14 12.03
C ASP A 437 -21.07 3.34 12.92
N THR A 438 -21.34 4.57 13.36
CA THR A 438 -22.52 4.92 14.16
C THR A 438 -22.97 6.35 13.83
N PRO A 439 -24.26 6.58 13.48
CA PRO A 439 -25.19 5.56 12.99
C PRO A 439 -24.63 4.88 11.72
N PRO A 440 -24.91 3.58 11.47
CA PRO A 440 -24.20 2.82 10.44
C PRO A 440 -24.41 3.39 9.03
N ALA A 441 -23.35 3.45 8.24
CA ALA A 441 -23.38 3.90 6.84
C ALA A 441 -24.42 3.16 5.98
N GLY A 442 -25.20 3.93 5.23
CA GLY A 442 -26.38 3.52 4.44
C GLY A 442 -27.54 2.96 5.25
N GLY A 443 -27.48 3.05 6.58
CA GLY A 443 -28.52 2.62 7.49
C GLY A 443 -29.52 3.73 7.84
N SER A 444 -30.27 3.45 8.91
CA SER A 444 -31.10 4.44 9.57
C SER A 444 -31.01 4.32 11.09
N ALA A 445 -31.31 5.42 11.78
CA ALA A 445 -31.37 5.51 13.23
C ALA A 445 -32.59 6.34 13.67
N SER A 446 -32.98 6.18 14.93
CA SER A 446 -34.03 6.99 15.55
C SER A 446 -33.59 7.47 16.92
N VAL A 447 -33.94 8.71 17.24
CA VAL A 447 -33.62 9.36 18.52
C VAL A 447 -34.89 9.90 19.17
N ALA A 448 -34.93 9.96 20.51
CA ALA A 448 -36.00 10.65 21.22
C ALA A 448 -35.83 12.18 21.11
N PRO A 449 -36.90 12.99 21.18
CA PRO A 449 -36.82 14.44 21.06
C PRO A 449 -35.77 15.08 21.99
N GLY A 450 -34.79 15.76 21.41
CA GLY A 450 -33.71 16.42 22.15
C GLY A 450 -32.67 15.49 22.78
N GLN A 451 -32.59 14.22 22.35
CA GLN A 451 -31.42 13.38 22.59
C GLN A 451 -30.34 13.66 21.53
N ASP A 452 -29.08 13.74 21.94
CA ASP A 452 -27.98 13.80 20.99
C ASP A 452 -27.82 12.45 20.27
N LEU A 453 -27.52 12.52 18.97
CA LEU A 453 -27.16 11.38 18.16
C LEU A 453 -25.64 11.13 18.28
N PRO A 454 -25.18 9.96 18.75
CA PRO A 454 -23.76 9.62 18.70
C PRO A 454 -23.30 9.46 17.24
N ILE A 455 -22.21 10.12 16.90
CA ILE A 455 -21.50 10.00 15.62
C ILE A 455 -20.14 9.37 15.90
N ALA A 456 -19.83 8.21 15.31
CA ALA A 456 -18.54 7.57 15.47
C ALA A 456 -18.13 6.77 14.23
N GLY A 457 -16.81 6.62 14.04
CA GLY A 457 -16.25 5.91 12.90
C GLY A 457 -14.73 5.98 12.87
N TRP A 458 -14.15 5.90 11.67
CA TRP A 458 -12.71 6.03 11.44
C TRP A 458 -12.41 6.63 10.07
N VAL A 459 -11.23 7.23 9.95
CA VAL A 459 -10.70 7.75 8.68
C VAL A 459 -9.18 7.59 8.61
N LEU A 460 -8.68 7.24 7.43
CA LEU A 460 -7.27 7.14 7.08
C LEU A 460 -7.00 8.00 5.84
N ASP A 461 -5.77 8.49 5.76
CA ASP A 461 -5.20 9.19 4.61
C ASP A 461 -3.67 9.09 4.66
N THR A 462 -3.01 9.42 3.55
CA THR A 462 -1.55 9.44 3.38
C THR A 462 -0.83 10.30 4.42
N ALA A 463 -1.50 11.34 4.94
CA ALA A 463 -1.07 12.18 6.06
C ALA A 463 -2.17 12.23 7.13
N HIS A 464 -1.83 12.50 8.40
CA HIS A 464 -2.82 12.53 9.47
C HIS A 464 -3.88 13.64 9.30
N LEU A 465 -5.13 13.22 9.15
CA LEU A 465 -6.32 14.09 9.21
C LEU A 465 -6.65 14.47 10.64
N GLY A 466 -6.79 15.76 10.92
CA GLY A 466 -7.15 16.25 12.25
C GLY A 466 -8.65 16.22 12.59
N MET A 467 -9.54 16.18 11.58
CA MET A 467 -10.99 16.28 11.77
C MET A 467 -11.79 15.64 10.63
N VAL A 468 -13.06 15.32 10.91
CA VAL A 468 -14.11 15.02 9.93
C VAL A 468 -15.26 16.02 10.09
N HIS A 469 -16.00 16.24 9.00
CA HIS A 469 -17.11 17.19 8.96
C HIS A 469 -18.45 16.44 8.93
N VAL A 470 -19.42 16.90 9.70
CA VAL A 470 -20.78 16.36 9.75
C VAL A 470 -21.74 17.36 9.11
N GLU A 471 -22.50 16.87 8.13
CA GLU A 471 -23.57 17.60 7.46
C GLU A 471 -24.93 17.00 7.84
N VAL A 472 -25.93 17.87 7.99
CA VAL A 472 -27.35 17.52 8.09
C VAL A 472 -28.07 18.17 6.92
N ASP A 473 -28.73 17.37 6.09
CA ASP A 473 -29.44 17.81 4.88
C ASP A 473 -28.58 18.71 3.94
N ASN A 474 -27.29 18.38 3.85
CA ASN A 474 -26.24 19.12 3.10
C ASN A 474 -25.81 20.47 3.72
N VAL A 475 -26.15 20.72 5.00
CA VAL A 475 -25.65 21.87 5.78
C VAL A 475 -24.62 21.36 6.79
N ALA A 476 -23.40 21.88 6.75
CA ALA A 476 -22.37 21.55 7.75
C ALA A 476 -22.78 22.08 9.14
N VAL A 477 -22.71 21.21 10.16
CA VAL A 477 -23.22 21.49 11.52
C VAL A 477 -22.22 21.21 12.64
N LEU A 478 -21.23 20.32 12.43
CA LEU A 478 -20.31 19.86 13.46
C LEU A 478 -19.01 19.35 12.85
N ASP A 479 -17.88 19.79 13.39
CA ASP A 479 -16.58 19.16 13.13
C ASP A 479 -16.21 18.24 14.30
N ILE A 480 -15.77 17.02 14.01
CA ILE A 480 -15.36 16.03 15.02
C ILE A 480 -13.86 15.76 14.87
N PRO A 481 -13.05 15.90 15.94
CA PRO A 481 -11.62 15.60 15.87
C PRO A 481 -11.36 14.11 15.66
N VAL A 482 -10.33 13.80 14.88
CA VAL A 482 -9.84 12.42 14.68
C VAL A 482 -8.76 12.15 15.72
N ASN A 483 -9.15 11.50 16.82
CA ASN A 483 -8.26 11.21 17.95
C ASN A 483 -8.63 9.96 18.77
N ALA A 484 -9.67 9.22 18.37
CA ALA A 484 -10.12 8.02 19.07
C ALA A 484 -9.36 6.77 18.62
N ALA A 485 -9.05 5.87 19.55
CA ALA A 485 -8.25 4.68 19.26
C ALA A 485 -9.04 3.61 18.48
N ARG A 486 -8.49 3.17 17.35
CA ARG A 486 -9.01 2.13 16.44
C ARG A 486 -7.90 1.16 16.03
N ALA A 487 -7.49 0.34 16.99
CA ALA A 487 -6.46 -0.68 16.77
C ALA A 487 -6.91 -1.74 15.73
N ASP A 488 -8.20 -2.04 15.66
CA ASP A 488 -8.80 -2.92 14.64
C ASP A 488 -8.58 -2.40 13.20
N VAL A 489 -8.70 -1.08 13.01
CA VAL A 489 -8.47 -0.42 11.72
C VAL A 489 -6.98 -0.45 11.37
N CYS A 490 -6.10 -0.13 12.32
CA CYS A 490 -4.65 -0.11 12.09
C CYS A 490 -4.01 -1.51 12.02
N GLU A 491 -4.71 -2.55 12.45
CA GLU A 491 -4.35 -3.94 12.16
C GLU A 491 -4.73 -4.33 10.72
N ALA A 492 -5.89 -3.88 10.23
CA ALA A 492 -6.32 -4.11 8.85
C ALA A 492 -5.58 -3.23 7.82
N PHE A 493 -5.18 -2.02 8.20
CA PHE A 493 -4.51 -1.03 7.36
C PHE A 493 -3.26 -0.50 8.09
N PRO A 494 -2.14 -1.24 8.07
CA PRO A 494 -0.98 -0.92 8.88
C PRO A 494 -0.22 0.31 8.40
N ALA A 495 0.36 1.03 9.37
CA ALA A 495 1.34 2.09 9.20
C ALA A 495 0.91 3.34 8.41
N TYR A 496 -0.40 3.59 8.27
CA TYR A 496 -0.90 4.94 8.00
C TYR A 496 -0.61 5.87 9.18
N ASP A 497 -0.48 7.18 8.89
CA ASP A 497 -0.22 8.19 9.91
C ASP A 497 -1.41 8.35 10.89
N GLY A 498 -1.12 8.78 12.11
CA GLY A 498 -2.09 8.88 13.21
C GLY A 498 -2.46 7.56 13.90
N CYS A 499 -2.14 6.39 13.35
CA CYS A 499 -2.43 5.09 13.99
C CYS A 499 -1.84 4.98 15.42
N PRO A 500 -2.61 4.54 16.44
CA PRO A 500 -3.96 3.97 16.37
C PRO A 500 -5.11 4.99 16.48
N ASN A 501 -4.85 6.29 16.61
CA ASN A 501 -5.83 7.33 16.94
C ASN A 501 -6.58 7.87 15.70
N VAL A 502 -7.01 6.96 14.83
CA VAL A 502 -7.63 7.24 13.51
C VAL A 502 -9.17 7.21 13.55
N GLY A 503 -9.74 7.03 14.74
CA GLY A 503 -11.17 7.11 14.98
C GLY A 503 -11.65 8.54 15.23
N PHE A 504 -12.91 8.81 14.88
CA PHE A 504 -13.63 10.00 15.32
C PHE A 504 -14.83 9.57 16.19
N ALA A 505 -15.16 10.38 17.19
CA ALA A 505 -16.33 10.18 18.04
C ALA A 505 -16.85 11.52 18.59
N GLY A 506 -18.15 11.76 18.49
CA GLY A 506 -18.80 12.98 18.95
C GLY A 506 -20.32 12.83 19.06
N ASN A 507 -20.98 13.89 19.51
CA ASN A 507 -22.43 13.94 19.67
C ASN A 507 -23.00 15.06 18.79
N LEU A 508 -23.92 14.70 17.89
CA LEU A 508 -24.69 15.66 17.09
C LEU A 508 -26.00 15.97 17.81
N SER A 509 -26.24 17.23 18.16
CA SER A 509 -27.49 17.59 18.81
C SER A 509 -28.67 17.60 17.83
N THR A 510 -29.74 16.90 18.19
CA THR A 510 -31.00 16.85 17.42
C THR A 510 -32.07 17.79 18.01
N ALA A 511 -31.69 18.67 18.93
CA ALA A 511 -32.59 19.63 19.55
C ALA A 511 -33.22 20.56 18.50
N GLY A 512 -34.55 20.52 18.40
CA GLY A 512 -35.31 21.32 17.43
C GLY A 512 -35.44 20.71 16.03
N TRP A 513 -34.94 19.49 15.81
CA TRP A 513 -35.29 18.71 14.62
C TRP A 513 -36.77 18.33 14.69
N ASP A 514 -37.43 18.23 13.53
CA ASP A 514 -38.82 17.79 13.45
C ASP A 514 -38.91 16.26 13.30
N ALA A 515 -40.12 15.74 13.11
CA ALA A 515 -40.37 14.30 13.02
C ALA A 515 -40.03 13.69 11.64
N CYS A 516 -39.63 14.51 10.66
CA CYS A 516 -39.24 14.02 9.34
C CYS A 516 -37.86 13.36 9.34
N PRO A 517 -37.56 12.53 8.33
CA PRO A 517 -36.24 11.95 8.17
C PRO A 517 -35.23 13.03 7.72
N HIS A 518 -34.10 13.11 8.40
CA HIS A 518 -32.96 13.96 8.06
C HIS A 518 -31.80 13.10 7.53
N LEU A 519 -31.03 13.61 6.56
CA LEU A 519 -29.81 12.96 6.07
C LEU A 519 -28.60 13.45 6.88
N VAL A 520 -28.01 12.56 7.68
CA VAL A 520 -26.69 12.80 8.29
C VAL A 520 -25.62 12.26 7.35
N ARG A 521 -24.67 13.09 6.95
CA ARG A 521 -23.48 12.70 6.17
C ARG A 521 -22.22 13.03 6.94
N VAL A 522 -21.23 12.14 6.92
CA VAL A 522 -19.87 12.45 7.40
C VAL A 522 -18.90 12.47 6.24
N THR A 523 -18.14 13.55 6.11
CA THR A 523 -17.14 13.76 5.07
C THR A 523 -15.76 13.98 5.67
N ALA A 524 -14.72 13.64 4.91
CA ALA A 524 -13.34 13.93 5.23
C ALA A 524 -12.73 14.79 4.12
N LYS A 525 -11.81 15.68 4.51
CA LYS A 525 -11.05 16.53 3.59
C LYS A 525 -9.61 16.66 4.07
N ASP A 526 -8.66 16.41 3.17
CA ASP A 526 -7.22 16.54 3.45
C ASP A 526 -6.66 17.95 3.18
N ALA A 527 -5.34 18.09 3.35
CA ALA A 527 -4.61 19.33 3.09
C ALA A 527 -4.46 19.66 1.59
N ASP A 528 -4.49 18.64 0.71
CA ASP A 528 -4.42 18.79 -0.75
C ASP A 528 -5.80 19.12 -1.38
N ASN A 529 -6.85 19.11 -0.57
CA ASN A 529 -8.27 19.29 -0.88
C ASN A 529 -8.97 18.08 -1.53
N ASN A 530 -8.42 16.87 -1.44
CA ASN A 530 -9.18 15.68 -1.78
C ASN A 530 -10.26 15.45 -0.71
N THR A 531 -11.42 14.96 -1.15
CA THR A 531 -12.61 14.79 -0.29
C THR A 531 -13.23 13.42 -0.48
N SER A 532 -13.77 12.84 0.58
CA SER A 532 -14.60 11.64 0.51
C SER A 532 -15.78 11.69 1.47
N VAL A 533 -16.81 10.89 1.16
CA VAL A 533 -17.93 10.62 2.06
C VAL A 533 -17.61 9.32 2.80
N LEU A 534 -17.50 9.38 4.12
CA LEU A 534 -17.23 8.21 4.98
C LEU A 534 -18.51 7.41 5.25
N GLY A 535 -19.66 8.06 5.13
CA GLY A 535 -20.96 7.42 5.12
C GLY A 535 -22.10 8.42 5.27
N GLU A 536 -23.30 7.93 4.98
CA GLU A 536 -24.57 8.63 5.17
C GLU A 536 -25.49 7.77 6.02
N SER A 537 -26.42 8.36 6.78
CA SER A 537 -27.47 7.64 7.49
C SER A 537 -28.72 8.48 7.59
N VAL A 538 -29.89 7.85 7.50
CA VAL A 538 -31.18 8.52 7.67
C VAL A 538 -31.57 8.53 9.15
N VAL A 539 -31.89 9.69 9.70
CA VAL A 539 -32.20 9.85 11.13
C VAL A 539 -33.59 10.43 11.32
N THR A 540 -34.40 9.82 12.19
CA THR A 540 -35.74 10.32 12.54
C THR A 540 -35.86 10.63 14.03
N VAL A 541 -36.60 11.67 14.38
CA VAL A 541 -37.02 11.92 15.76
C VAL A 541 -38.32 11.16 16.05
N VAL A 542 -38.31 10.27 17.05
CA VAL A 542 -39.44 9.41 17.42
C VAL A 542 -39.80 9.64 18.91
N PRO A 543 -41.03 10.09 19.23
CA PRO A 543 -41.49 10.33 20.60
C PRO A 543 -41.49 9.11 21.53
#